data_AF-A0A1Q4AQ11-F1
#
_entry.id   AF-A0A1Q4AQ11-F1
#
_cell.length_a   1.000
_cell.length_b   1.000
_cell.length_c   1.000
_cell.angle_alpha   90.00
_cell.angle_beta   90.00
_cell.angle_gamma   90.00
#
_symmetry.space_group_name_H-M   'P 1'
#
loop_
_entity.id
_entity.type
_entity.pdbx_description
1 polymer ?
#
loop_
_entity_poly.entity_id
_entity_poly.type
_entity_poly.pdbx_seq_one_letter_code
_entity_poly.pdbx_strand_id
1 'polypeptide(L)'
;MNARKLVCAAAAVAALVLLPVAAAQATSESVGGGFWTYGTNSTEVYSNYHHPSLYHTATACNAGVYDKCHQVAAEPGAWARASNALSWLGGNRAYWNTY
;
A
#
# COMPACT_ATOMS: atom_id res chain seq x y z
N MET A 1 36.18 43.36 -38.44
CA MET A 1 37.04 42.26 -37.95
C MET A 1 37.24 42.49 -36.45
N ASN A 2 36.86 41.65 -35.47
CA ASN A 2 36.58 40.23 -35.45
C ASN A 2 35.74 39.82 -34.23
N ALA A 3 34.97 38.76 -34.44
CA ALA A 3 34.56 37.73 -33.48
C ALA A 3 33.66 38.12 -32.30
N ARG A 4 32.35 38.05 -32.57
CA ARG A 4 31.31 37.61 -31.63
C ARG A 4 31.83 36.40 -30.83
N LYS A 5 32.20 36.60 -29.56
CA LYS A 5 32.48 35.50 -28.64
C LYS A 5 31.15 34.93 -28.15
N LEU A 6 30.63 33.99 -28.92
CA LEU A 6 29.88 32.84 -28.40
C LEU A 6 30.78 32.21 -27.32
N VAL A 7 30.30 31.79 -26.14
CA VAL A 7 29.75 30.45 -25.91
C VAL A 7 29.30 30.40 -24.43
N CYS A 8 28.02 30.10 -24.24
CA CYS A 8 27.40 29.11 -23.34
C CYS A 8 28.12 28.77 -22.01
N ALA A 9 27.54 29.10 -20.85
CA ALA A 9 26.55 28.29 -20.12
C ALA A 9 27.17 27.16 -19.26
N ALA A 10 27.10 27.33 -17.93
CA ALA A 10 27.04 26.23 -16.97
C ALA A 10 26.58 26.76 -15.60
N ALA A 11 25.33 27.23 -15.51
CA ALA A 11 24.67 27.33 -14.21
C ALA A 11 24.23 25.92 -13.82
N ALA A 12 25.04 25.23 -13.01
CA ALA A 12 24.69 23.91 -12.48
C ALA A 12 23.56 24.07 -11.45
N VAL A 13 22.31 24.08 -11.93
CA VAL A 13 21.13 23.93 -11.07
C VAL A 13 20.99 22.45 -10.76
N ALA A 14 21.56 22.02 -9.65
CA ALA A 14 21.25 20.72 -9.08
C ALA A 14 19.80 20.75 -8.57
N ALA A 15 18.85 20.43 -9.46
CA ALA A 15 17.46 20.23 -9.07
C ALA A 15 17.40 18.98 -8.19
N LEU A 16 17.35 19.19 -6.88
CA LEU A 16 17.06 18.13 -5.93
C LEU A 16 15.62 17.67 -6.21
N VAL A 17 15.47 16.58 -6.96
CA VAL A 17 14.17 15.96 -7.19
C VAL A 17 13.75 15.34 -5.86
N LEU A 18 12.98 16.11 -5.08
CA LEU A 18 12.23 15.60 -3.94
C LEU A 18 11.18 14.66 -4.51
N LEU A 19 11.53 13.39 -4.64
CA LEU A 19 10.54 12.35 -4.92
C LEU A 19 9.59 12.29 -3.72
N PRO A 20 8.27 12.42 -3.91
CA PRO A 20 7.33 12.21 -2.82
C PRO A 20 7.45 10.76 -2.38
N VAL A 21 8.01 10.54 -1.18
CA VAL A 21 7.87 9.26 -0.48
C VAL A 21 6.40 9.17 -0.08
N ALA A 22 5.64 8.32 -0.77
CA ALA A 22 4.29 7.98 -0.33
C ALA A 22 4.40 7.32 1.06
N ALA A 23 3.97 8.03 2.10
CA ALA A 23 3.94 7.49 3.44
C ALA A 23 3.00 6.27 3.49
N ALA A 24 3.45 5.19 4.10
CA ALA A 24 2.62 4.03 4.41
C ALA A 24 1.42 4.49 5.25
N GLN A 25 0.21 4.42 4.68
CA GLN A 25 -1.03 4.77 5.38
C GLN A 25 -1.61 3.47 5.96
N ALA A 26 -1.52 3.33 7.29
CA ALA A 26 -2.21 2.28 8.02
C ALA A 26 -3.52 2.85 8.57
N THR A 27 -4.66 2.28 8.16
CA THR A 27 -5.97 2.59 8.75
C THR A 27 -6.34 1.49 9.72
N SER A 28 -6.85 1.88 10.89
CA SER A 28 -7.32 0.93 11.89
C SER A 28 -8.70 1.36 12.40
N GLU A 29 -9.64 0.42 12.43
CA GLU A 29 -11.03 0.69 12.82
C GLU A 29 -11.71 -0.56 13.42
N SER A 30 -12.72 -0.31 14.26
CA SER A 30 -13.58 -1.36 14.81
C SER A 30 -14.80 -1.53 13.92
N VAL A 31 -14.91 -2.68 13.26
CA VAL A 31 -15.94 -2.98 12.25
C VAL A 31 -16.41 -4.43 12.40
N GLY A 32 -17.69 -4.69 12.11
CA GLY A 32 -18.23 -6.06 12.14
C GLY A 32 -18.12 -6.80 13.48
N GLY A 33 -17.94 -6.10 14.60
CA GLY A 33 -17.69 -6.69 15.92
C GLY A 33 -16.22 -7.06 16.21
N GLY A 34 -15.33 -6.85 15.23
CA GLY A 34 -13.90 -7.09 15.33
C GLY A 34 -13.06 -5.82 15.23
N PHE A 35 -11.75 -6.00 15.18
CA PHE A 35 -10.77 -4.95 14.93
C PHE A 35 -10.04 -5.21 13.61
N TRP A 36 -10.06 -4.21 12.73
CA TRP A 36 -9.47 -4.29 11.41
C TRP A 36 -8.36 -3.27 11.27
N THR A 37 -7.20 -3.70 10.76
CA THR A 37 -6.10 -2.83 10.39
C THR A 37 -5.56 -3.19 9.01
N TYR A 38 -5.50 -2.21 8.12
CA TYR A 38 -5.19 -2.40 6.72
C TYR A 38 -4.43 -1.22 6.14
N GLY A 39 -3.75 -1.45 5.03
CA GLY A 39 -3.01 -0.39 4.37
C GLY A 39 -1.96 -0.92 3.41
N THR A 40 -1.00 -0.04 3.11
CA THR A 40 0.17 -0.37 2.30
C THR A 40 1.44 0.00 3.05
N ASN A 41 2.49 -0.80 2.86
CA ASN A 41 3.86 -0.46 3.23
C ASN A 41 4.71 -0.35 1.96
N SER A 42 6.04 -0.29 2.08
CA SER A 42 6.96 -0.14 0.94
C SER A 42 6.97 -1.33 -0.04
N THR A 43 6.43 -2.48 0.33
CA THR A 43 6.52 -3.70 -0.49
C THR A 43 5.19 -4.43 -0.63
N GLU A 44 4.23 -4.17 0.25
CA GLU A 44 3.00 -4.95 0.37
C GLU A 44 1.77 -4.09 0.63
N VAL A 45 0.63 -4.56 0.13
CA VAL A 45 -0.70 -4.26 0.66
C VAL A 45 -1.06 -5.32 1.69
N TYR A 46 -1.68 -4.92 2.79
CA TYR A 46 -2.08 -5.85 3.84
C TYR A 46 -3.48 -5.57 4.37
N SER A 47 -4.10 -6.63 4.89
CA SER A 47 -5.37 -6.61 5.62
C SER A 47 -5.24 -7.56 6.80
N ASN A 48 -5.42 -7.04 8.02
CA ASN A 48 -5.37 -7.82 9.24
C ASN A 48 -6.68 -7.62 10.00
N TYR A 49 -7.43 -8.69 10.23
CA TYR A 49 -8.71 -8.64 10.92
C TYR A 49 -8.75 -9.62 12.07
N HIS A 50 -9.26 -9.18 13.21
CA HIS A 50 -9.47 -9.99 14.41
C HIS A 50 -10.94 -9.92 14.79
N HIS A 51 -11.56 -11.08 15.00
CA HIS A 51 -12.91 -11.14 15.56
C HIS A 51 -12.93 -12.08 16.78
N PRO A 52 -13.46 -11.65 17.94
CA PRO A 52 -13.36 -12.42 19.19
C PRO A 52 -14.23 -13.68 19.21
N SER A 53 -15.34 -13.71 18.46
CA SER A 53 -16.39 -14.74 18.64
C SER A 53 -16.90 -15.41 17.36
N LEU A 54 -16.44 -15.02 16.18
CA LEU A 54 -16.93 -15.50 14.88
C LEU A 54 -15.77 -15.88 13.98
N TYR A 55 -16.03 -16.79 13.04
CA TYR A 55 -15.09 -17.04 11.97
C TYR A 55 -15.01 -15.81 11.08
N HIS A 56 -13.83 -15.57 10.55
CA HIS A 56 -13.60 -14.35 9.80
C HIS A 56 -12.48 -14.52 8.79
N THR A 57 -12.40 -13.57 7.86
CA THR A 57 -11.37 -13.53 6.82
C THR A 57 -10.81 -12.13 6.67
N ALA A 58 -9.57 -12.05 6.20
CA ALA A 58 -8.93 -10.83 5.72
C ALA A 58 -8.42 -11.08 4.31
N THR A 59 -8.54 -10.09 3.43
CA THR A 59 -8.11 -10.19 2.03
C THR A 59 -7.30 -8.96 1.63
N ALA A 60 -6.14 -9.19 1.03
CA ALA A 60 -5.27 -8.16 0.48
C ALA A 60 -5.13 -8.35 -1.04
N CYS A 61 -5.49 -7.34 -1.81
CA CYS A 61 -5.49 -7.36 -3.27
C CYS A 61 -4.59 -6.28 -3.84
N ASN A 62 -3.75 -6.65 -4.80
CA ASN A 62 -2.99 -5.69 -5.59
C ASN A 62 -3.69 -5.42 -6.92
N ALA A 63 -3.73 -4.18 -7.37
CA ALA A 63 -4.22 -3.83 -8.71
C ALA A 63 -3.10 -3.87 -9.76
N GLY A 64 -2.24 -4.89 -9.66
CA GLY A 64 -1.27 -5.16 -10.72
C GLY A 64 -1.97 -5.63 -12.00
N VAL A 65 -1.20 -5.86 -13.06
CA VAL A 65 -1.69 -6.34 -14.37
C VAL A 65 -2.56 -7.60 -14.27
N TYR A 66 -2.40 -8.39 -13.20
CA TYR A 66 -3.14 -9.63 -12.97
C TYR A 66 -3.97 -9.64 -11.68
N ASP A 67 -4.34 -8.47 -11.16
CA ASP A 67 -5.30 -8.26 -10.06
C ASP A 67 -5.28 -9.42 -9.03
N LYS A 68 -4.19 -9.53 -8.25
CA LYS A 68 -3.98 -10.70 -7.38
C LYS A 68 -4.55 -10.40 -6.01
N CYS A 69 -5.43 -11.28 -5.52
CA CYS A 69 -5.97 -11.25 -4.17
C CYS A 69 -5.45 -12.45 -3.37
N HIS A 70 -5.07 -12.20 -2.12
CA HIS A 70 -4.75 -13.23 -1.15
C HIS A 70 -5.71 -13.10 0.03
N GLN A 71 -6.42 -14.18 0.34
CA GLN A 71 -7.38 -14.25 1.44
C GLN A 71 -6.91 -15.26 2.48
N VAL A 72 -7.04 -14.91 3.75
CA VAL A 72 -6.76 -15.77 4.89
C VAL A 72 -8.00 -15.83 5.77
N ALA A 73 -8.39 -17.05 6.16
CA ALA A 73 -9.45 -17.30 7.14
C ALA A 73 -8.84 -17.55 8.53
N ALA A 74 -9.58 -17.17 9.56
CA ALA A 74 -9.22 -17.41 10.95
C ALA A 74 -10.44 -17.81 11.78
N GLU A 75 -10.18 -18.63 12.80
CA GLU A 75 -11.15 -19.04 13.81
C GLU A 75 -11.41 -17.90 14.83
N PRO A 76 -12.51 -17.97 15.60
CA PRO A 76 -12.80 -17.00 16.66
C PRO A 76 -11.61 -16.76 17.60
N GLY A 77 -11.30 -15.50 17.85
CA GLY A 77 -10.21 -15.09 18.75
C GLY A 77 -8.83 -15.11 18.11
N ALA A 78 -8.66 -15.72 16.93
CA ALA A 78 -7.43 -15.64 16.15
C ALA A 78 -7.42 -14.41 15.23
N TRP A 79 -6.28 -14.14 14.61
CA TRP A 79 -6.12 -13.04 13.63
C TRP A 79 -6.04 -13.62 12.22
N ALA A 80 -6.89 -13.15 11.32
CA ALA A 80 -6.70 -13.29 9.89
C ALA A 80 -5.70 -12.24 9.39
N ARG A 81 -4.54 -12.66 8.88
CA ARG A 81 -3.50 -11.77 8.33
C ARG A 81 -3.23 -12.10 6.88
N ALA A 82 -3.64 -11.21 5.99
CA ALA A 82 -3.38 -11.32 4.56
C ALA A 82 -2.46 -10.19 4.11
N SER A 83 -1.46 -10.53 3.30
CA SER A 83 -0.65 -9.56 2.56
C SER A 83 -0.47 -10.00 1.12
N ASN A 84 -0.17 -9.02 0.26
CA ASN A 84 0.15 -9.25 -1.14
C ASN A 84 1.14 -8.19 -1.63
N ALA A 85 1.84 -8.47 -2.72
CA ALA A 85 2.82 -7.55 -3.29
C ALA A 85 2.17 -6.22 -3.68
N LEU A 86 2.79 -5.10 -3.30
CA LEU A 86 2.28 -3.76 -3.57
C LEU A 86 2.19 -3.47 -5.07
N SER A 87 1.05 -2.95 -5.51
CA SER A 87 0.97 -2.24 -6.78
C SER A 87 1.40 -0.79 -6.59
N TRP A 88 2.56 -0.43 -7.14
CA TRP A 88 3.13 0.92 -7.05
C TRP A 88 2.31 1.98 -7.79
N LEU A 89 1.54 1.57 -8.81
CA LEU A 89 0.66 2.45 -9.58
C LEU A 89 -0.68 2.71 -8.86
N GLY A 90 -0.89 2.14 -7.68
CA GLY A 90 -2.11 2.27 -6.89
C GLY A 90 -3.12 1.15 -7.12
N GLY A 91 -4.36 1.37 -6.68
CA GLY A 91 -5.47 0.42 -6.78
C GLY A 91 -5.39 -0.78 -5.82
N ASN A 92 -4.45 -0.76 -4.86
CA ASN A 92 -4.41 -1.74 -3.78
C ASN A 92 -5.70 -1.69 -2.96
N ARG A 93 -6.26 -2.87 -2.64
CA ARG A 93 -7.54 -3.00 -1.94
C ARG A 93 -7.37 -3.97 -0.77
N ALA A 94 -8.06 -3.67 0.32
CA ALA A 94 -8.10 -4.50 1.51
C ALA A 94 -9.56 -4.75 1.89
N TYR A 95 -9.87 -5.98 2.28
CA TYR A 95 -11.20 -6.38 2.72
C TYR A 95 -11.13 -7.23 3.99
N TRP A 96 -12.27 -7.32 4.65
CA TRP A 96 -12.54 -8.21 5.77
C TRP A 96 -13.95 -8.81 5.60
N ASN A 97 -14.19 -9.95 6.23
CA ASN A 97 -15.53 -10.54 6.31
C ASN A 97 -15.67 -11.39 7.58
N THR A 98 -16.89 -11.52 8.09
CA THR A 98 -17.27 -12.35 9.25
C THR A 98 -18.42 -13.30 8.86
N TYR A 99 -18.43 -14.52 9.40
CA TYR A 99 -19.50 -15.49 9.17
C TYR A 99 -19.67 -16.49 10.32
#